data_AF-W7QCT8-F1
#
_entry.id   AF-W7QCT8-F1
#
_cell.length_a   1.000
_cell.length_b   1.000
_cell.length_c   1.000
_cell.angle_alpha   90.00
_cell.angle_beta   90.00
_cell.angle_gamma   90.00
#
_symmetry.space_group_name_H-M   'P 1'
#
loop_
_entity.id
_entity.type
_entity.pdbx_description
1 polymer ?
#
loop_
_entity_poly.entity_id
_entity_poly.type
_entity_poly.pdbx_seq_one_letter_code
_entity_poly.pdbx_strand_id
1 'polypeptide(L)'
;MSSPTDIVFLSAARTPMGGMLGSLSSMTAPELAATAIRAAIERAGIEASAIDEGIMGCVLPGGVKQGPARQAMRQAGIPDGIGATTINKLCGSGMKAAMLAHDLIRAAAARSCWQAAWSPCPTPPTC
;
A
#
# COMPACT_ATOMS: atom_id res chain seq x y z
N MET A 1 14.86 15.34 20.45
CA MET A 1 15.87 14.26 20.60
C MET A 1 15.24 13.00 20.06
N SER A 2 15.85 12.33 19.08
CA SER A 2 15.31 11.09 18.53
C SER A 2 15.87 9.90 19.32
N SER A 3 15.00 9.01 19.79
CA SER A 3 15.34 7.76 20.45
C SER A 3 15.69 6.70 19.39
N PRO A 4 16.61 5.76 19.66
CA PRO A 4 16.90 4.63 18.76
C PRO A 4 15.68 3.71 18.52
N THR A 5 14.61 3.85 19.30
CA THR A 5 13.35 3.11 19.15
C THR A 5 12.25 3.91 18.45
N ASP A 6 12.55 5.10 17.92
CA ASP A 6 11.55 5.91 17.24
C ASP A 6 11.10 5.25 15.93
N ILE A 7 9.79 5.29 15.69
CA ILE A 7 9.19 4.81 14.44
C ILE A 7 9.18 5.97 13.45
N VAL A 8 9.88 5.79 12.33
CA VAL A 8 10.10 6.84 11.32
C VAL A 8 9.59 6.42 9.95
N PHE A 9 9.21 7.40 9.13
CA PHE A 9 8.92 7.18 7.72
C PHE A 9 10.21 7.32 6.91
N LEU A 10 10.63 6.25 6.24
CA LEU A 10 11.82 6.27 5.37
C LEU A 10 11.55 7.03 4.05
N SER A 11 10.35 6.87 3.50
CA SER A 11 9.94 7.55 2.27
C SER A 11 8.42 7.60 2.16
N ALA A 12 7.94 8.46 1.27
CA ALA A 12 6.54 8.51 0.86
C ALA A 12 6.45 8.79 -0.65
N ALA A 13 5.51 8.13 -1.31
CA ALA A 13 5.19 8.35 -2.71
C ALA A 13 3.68 8.19 -2.94
N ARG A 14 3.16 8.89 -3.94
CA ARG A 14 1.77 8.78 -4.39
C ARG A 14 1.70 8.88 -5.90
N THR A 15 0.70 8.25 -6.49
CA THR A 15 0.32 8.50 -7.89
C THR A 15 -0.38 9.85 -8.01
N PRO A 16 -0.46 10.43 -9.22
CA PRO A 16 -1.41 11.51 -9.51
C PRO A 16 -2.85 11.08 -9.16
N MET A 17 -3.71 12.05 -8.84
CA MET A 17 -5.14 11.78 -8.67
C MET A 17 -5.83 11.97 -10.02
N GLY A 18 -6.46 10.91 -10.53
CA GLY A 18 -7.25 10.97 -11.75
C GLY A 18 -8.70 11.34 -11.46
N GLY A 19 -9.36 12.04 -12.39
CA GLY A 19 -10.81 12.19 -12.37
C GLY A 19 -11.51 10.87 -12.69
N MET A 20 -12.78 10.75 -12.32
CA MET A 20 -13.63 9.62 -12.69
C MET A 20 -13.69 9.51 -14.23
N LEU A 21 -13.44 8.30 -14.76
CA LEU A 21 -13.31 8.06 -16.21
C LEU A 21 -12.22 8.90 -16.91
N GLY A 22 -11.22 9.37 -16.15
CA GLY A 22 -10.12 10.19 -16.65
C GLY A 22 -8.93 9.38 -17.16
N SER A 23 -7.75 10.00 -17.18
CA SER A 23 -6.51 9.44 -17.73
C SER A 23 -6.00 8.17 -17.04
N LEU A 24 -6.40 7.91 -15.80
CA LEU A 24 -6.01 6.72 -15.03
C LEU A 24 -7.09 5.62 -15.00
N SER A 25 -8.18 5.78 -15.77
CA SER A 25 -9.33 4.88 -15.74
C SER A 25 -9.07 3.50 -16.33
N SER A 26 -8.00 3.32 -17.11
CA SER A 26 -7.60 2.00 -17.62
C SER A 26 -6.83 1.17 -16.60
N MET A 27 -6.42 1.77 -15.47
CA MET A 27 -5.58 1.11 -14.48
C MET A 27 -6.38 0.68 -13.26
N THR A 28 -6.08 -0.50 -12.76
CA THR A 28 -6.68 -1.05 -11.55
C THR A 28 -6.04 -0.47 -10.28
N ALA A 29 -6.73 -0.58 -9.15
CA ALA A 29 -6.22 -0.11 -7.87
C ALA A 29 -4.87 -0.74 -7.46
N PRO A 30 -4.66 -2.07 -7.61
CA PRO A 30 -3.36 -2.68 -7.35
C PRO A 30 -2.23 -2.16 -8.24
N GLU A 31 -2.46 -1.87 -9.51
CA GLU A 31 -1.42 -1.40 -10.44
C GLU A 31 -0.94 0.01 -10.11
N LEU A 32 -1.89 0.87 -9.75
CA LEU A 32 -1.57 2.23 -9.33
C LEU A 32 -0.90 2.21 -7.95
N ALA A 33 -1.35 1.35 -7.04
CA ALA A 33 -0.67 1.13 -5.77
C ALA A 33 0.76 0.61 -5.99
N ALA A 34 0.96 -0.42 -6.83
CA ALA A 34 2.25 -1.01 -7.19
C ALA A 34 3.27 0.04 -7.64
N THR A 35 2.83 1.01 -8.44
CA THR A 35 3.65 2.13 -8.90
C THR A 35 4.09 3.04 -7.76
N ALA A 36 3.19 3.36 -6.83
CA ALA A 36 3.52 4.12 -5.63
C ALA A 36 4.46 3.33 -4.69
N ILE A 37 4.27 2.02 -4.53
CA ILE A 37 5.15 1.16 -3.71
C ILE A 37 6.57 1.22 -4.22
N ARG A 38 6.76 0.92 -5.52
CA ARG A 38 8.08 0.88 -6.16
C ARG A 38 8.82 2.21 -5.98
N ALA A 39 8.14 3.32 -6.25
CA ALA A 39 8.73 4.65 -6.08
C ALA A 39 9.09 4.95 -4.61
N ALA A 40 8.32 4.46 -3.64
CA ALA A 40 8.65 4.60 -2.23
C ALA A 40 9.87 3.75 -1.83
N ILE A 41 9.94 2.49 -2.26
CA ILE A 41 11.08 1.60 -2.00
C ILE A 41 12.36 2.18 -2.60
N GLU A 42 12.30 2.60 -3.87
CA GLU A 42 13.44 3.22 -4.57
C GLU A 42 13.93 4.48 -3.87
N ARG A 43 13.03 5.38 -3.45
CA ARG A 43 13.39 6.59 -2.69
C ARG A 43 13.93 6.30 -1.29
N ALA A 44 13.48 5.22 -0.67
CA ALA A 44 13.98 4.78 0.64
C ALA A 44 15.37 4.14 0.53
N GLY A 45 15.80 3.71 -0.67
CA GLY A 45 17.09 3.05 -0.88
C GLY A 45 17.19 1.69 -0.20
N ILE A 46 16.06 0.99 -0.06
CA ILE A 46 15.99 -0.34 0.56
C ILE A 46 15.64 -1.41 -0.48
N GLU A 47 16.04 -2.65 -0.20
CA GLU A 47 15.61 -3.81 -0.97
C GLU A 47 14.14 -4.15 -0.68
N ALA A 48 13.40 -4.59 -1.70
CA ALA A 48 11.99 -4.97 -1.54
C ALA A 48 11.80 -6.14 -0.56
N SER A 49 12.82 -6.98 -0.39
CA SER A 49 12.84 -8.08 0.58
C SER A 49 13.04 -7.63 2.03
N ALA A 50 13.38 -6.37 2.27
CA ALA A 50 13.54 -5.84 3.63
C ALA A 50 12.20 -5.54 4.31
N ILE A 51 11.09 -5.54 3.56
CA ILE A 51 9.72 -5.31 4.04
C ILE A 51 9.22 -6.57 4.75
N ASP A 52 8.68 -6.44 5.97
CA ASP A 52 8.11 -7.57 6.72
C ASP A 52 6.59 -7.72 6.52
N GLU A 53 5.88 -6.60 6.37
CA GLU A 53 4.42 -6.57 6.20
C GLU A 53 4.01 -5.40 5.28
N GLY A 54 3.06 -5.65 4.37
CA GLY A 54 2.42 -4.63 3.54
C GLY A 54 0.95 -4.45 3.88
N ILE A 55 0.55 -3.23 4.27
CA ILE A 55 -0.84 -2.92 4.63
C ILE A 55 -1.42 -1.92 3.64
N MET A 56 -2.45 -2.33 2.90
CA MET A 56 -3.09 -1.48 1.88
C MET A 56 -4.56 -1.24 2.20
N GLY A 57 -4.96 0.03 2.24
CA GLY A 57 -6.36 0.42 2.24
C GLY A 57 -6.99 0.19 0.86
N CYS A 58 -8.15 -0.48 0.80
CA CYS A 58 -8.96 -0.62 -0.41
C CYS A 58 -10.45 -0.63 -0.05
N VAL A 59 -11.16 0.46 -0.38
CA VAL A 59 -12.58 0.64 0.03
C VAL A 59 -13.54 -0.11 -0.90
N LEU A 60 -13.26 -0.05 -2.21
CA LEU A 60 -14.09 -0.66 -3.25
C LEU A 60 -13.24 -1.69 -4.01
N PRO A 61 -13.16 -2.95 -3.55
CA PRO A 61 -12.38 -4.00 -4.22
C PRO A 61 -13.11 -4.60 -5.44
N GLY A 62 -14.24 -4.04 -5.86
CA GLY A 62 -14.94 -4.48 -7.08
C GLY A 62 -14.05 -4.32 -8.31
N GLY A 63 -14.09 -5.29 -9.22
CA GLY A 63 -13.29 -5.27 -10.45
C GLY A 63 -11.80 -5.63 -10.28
N VAL A 64 -11.36 -6.03 -9.08
CA VAL A 64 -9.99 -6.55 -8.85
C VAL A 64 -10.02 -7.98 -8.31
N LYS A 65 -8.94 -8.73 -8.51
CA LYS A 65 -8.84 -10.13 -8.05
C LYS A 65 -8.75 -10.20 -6.52
N GLN A 66 -8.64 -11.42 -5.97
CA GLN A 66 -8.47 -11.63 -4.54
C GLN A 66 -7.21 -10.94 -3.98
N GLY A 67 -7.33 -10.36 -2.79
CA GLY A 67 -6.23 -9.72 -2.06
C GLY A 67 -5.60 -8.53 -2.80
N PRO A 68 -6.26 -7.36 -2.83
CA PRO A 68 -5.72 -6.15 -3.47
C PRO A 68 -4.33 -5.75 -2.96
N ALA A 69 -4.09 -5.80 -1.65
CA ALA A 69 -2.77 -5.54 -1.05
C ALA A 69 -1.70 -6.46 -1.62
N ARG A 70 -2.01 -7.77 -1.67
CA ARG A 70 -1.11 -8.79 -2.19
C ARG A 70 -0.83 -8.61 -3.68
N GLN A 71 -1.82 -8.24 -4.48
CA GLN A 71 -1.62 -7.93 -5.90
C GLN A 71 -0.67 -6.75 -6.07
N ALA A 72 -0.88 -5.67 -5.31
CA ALA A 72 -0.03 -4.48 -5.37
C ALA A 72 1.43 -4.81 -4.98
N MET A 73 1.63 -5.58 -3.91
CA MET A 73 2.95 -6.02 -3.47
C MET A 73 3.66 -6.88 -4.52
N ARG A 74 2.96 -7.87 -5.11
CA ARG A 74 3.51 -8.69 -6.19
C ARG A 74 3.92 -7.86 -7.40
N GLN A 75 3.06 -6.96 -7.84
CA GLN A 75 3.33 -6.06 -8.97
C GLN A 75 4.43 -5.04 -8.66
N ALA A 76 4.69 -4.76 -7.38
CA ALA A 76 5.78 -3.91 -6.93
C ALA A 76 7.14 -4.63 -6.82
N GLY A 77 7.18 -5.95 -7.03
CA GLY A 77 8.39 -6.76 -6.89
C GLY A 77 8.70 -7.19 -5.44
N ILE A 78 7.72 -7.10 -4.53
CA ILE A 78 7.88 -7.59 -3.16
C ILE A 78 7.67 -9.12 -3.14
N PRO A 79 8.56 -9.91 -2.51
CA PRO A 79 8.43 -11.36 -2.39
C PRO A 79 7.09 -11.84 -1.80
N ASP A 80 6.59 -12.96 -2.30
CA ASP A 80 5.29 -13.53 -1.89
C ASP A 80 5.25 -14.05 -0.44
N GLY A 81 6.41 -14.33 0.15
CA GLY A 81 6.51 -14.75 1.55
C GLY A 81 6.22 -13.65 2.57
N ILE A 82 6.25 -12.37 2.16
CA ILE A 82 6.03 -11.21 3.04
C ILE A 82 4.53 -11.03 3.27
N GLY A 83 4.07 -10.71 4.48
CA GLY A 83 2.65 -10.58 4.79
C GLY A 83 1.97 -9.41 4.06
N ALA A 84 0.70 -9.58 3.70
CA ALA A 84 -0.05 -8.61 2.88
C ALA A 84 -1.50 -8.49 3.36
N THR A 85 -1.84 -7.38 3.99
CA THR A 85 -3.14 -7.15 4.61
C THR A 85 -3.92 -6.05 3.89
N THR A 86 -5.12 -6.38 3.41
CA THR A 86 -6.05 -5.37 2.86
C THR A 86 -7.01 -4.92 3.95
N ILE A 87 -7.16 -3.61 4.13
CA ILE A 87 -8.08 -3.05 5.12
C ILE A 87 -9.11 -2.13 4.48
N ASN A 88 -10.30 -2.11 5.06
CA ASN A 88 -11.37 -1.20 4.67
C ASN A 88 -11.92 -0.47 5.90
N LYS A 89 -11.56 0.81 6.01
CA LYS A 89 -12.11 1.78 6.97
C LYS A 89 -12.59 3.03 6.22
N LEU A 90 -13.24 2.84 5.06
CA LEU A 90 -13.69 3.91 4.15
C LEU A 90 -12.56 4.94 3.92
N CYS A 91 -12.85 6.23 4.00
CA CYS A 91 -11.90 7.33 3.82
C CYS A 91 -10.71 7.26 4.80
N GLY A 92 -10.88 6.58 5.94
CA GLY A 92 -9.85 6.39 6.96
C GLY A 92 -8.93 5.18 6.72
N SER A 93 -9.09 4.43 5.62
CA SER A 93 -8.30 3.21 5.37
C SER A 93 -6.79 3.50 5.28
N GLY A 94 -6.40 4.62 4.68
CA GLY A 94 -5.00 5.02 4.58
C GLY A 94 -4.34 5.27 5.93
N MET A 95 -4.95 6.16 6.72
CA MET A 95 -4.44 6.42 8.08
C MET A 95 -4.52 5.18 8.96
N LYS A 96 -5.53 4.33 8.80
CA LYS A 96 -5.60 3.08 9.56
C LYS A 96 -4.45 2.14 9.20
N ALA A 97 -4.00 2.10 7.94
CA ALA A 97 -2.82 1.32 7.56
C ALA A 97 -1.57 1.82 8.30
N ALA A 98 -1.43 3.14 8.45
CA ALA A 98 -0.35 3.75 9.22
C ALA A 98 -0.38 3.44 10.70
N MET A 99 -1.57 3.49 11.30
CA MET A 99 -1.73 3.11 12.69
C MET A 99 -1.36 1.64 12.91
N LEU A 100 -1.82 0.73 12.03
CA LEU A 100 -1.52 -0.70 12.16
C LEU A 100 -0.03 -1.01 12.00
N ALA A 101 0.63 -0.41 11.00
CA ALA A 101 2.07 -0.58 10.81
C ALA A 101 2.88 -0.03 12.00
N HIS A 102 2.50 1.14 12.54
CA HIS A 102 3.10 1.66 13.76
C HIS A 102 2.92 0.69 14.94
N ASP A 103 1.71 0.16 15.12
CA ASP A 103 1.43 -0.78 16.21
C ASP A 103 2.21 -2.10 16.06
N LEU A 104 2.37 -2.61 14.84
CA LEU A 104 3.18 -3.81 14.55
C LEU A 104 4.66 -3.60 14.86
N ILE A 105 5.21 -2.44 14.47
CA ILE A 105 6.61 -2.09 14.77
C ILE A 105 6.78 -1.91 16.27
N ARG A 106 5.86 -1.20 16.94
CA ARG A 106 5.92 -0.97 18.39
C ARG A 106 5.77 -2.27 19.19
N ALA A 107 4.99 -3.22 18.70
CA ALA A 107 4.83 -4.55 19.30
C ALA A 107 6.01 -5.50 19.01
N ALA A 108 7.03 -5.04 18.26
CA ALA A 108 8.15 -5.84 17.76
C ALA A 108 7.72 -7.06 16.91
N ALA A 109 6.51 -7.00 16.33
CA ALA A 109 5.99 -8.02 15.42
C ALA A 109 6.52 -7.85 13.98
N ALA A 110 6.98 -6.63 13.64
CA ALA A 110 7.65 -6.30 12.39
C ALA A 110 8.76 -5.28 12.65
N ARG A 111 9.79 -5.23 11.79
CA ARG A 111 10.87 -4.22 11.86
C ARG A 111 10.68 -3.15 10.80
N SER A 112 10.14 -3.51 9.64
CA SER A 112 9.77 -2.57 8.60
C SER A 112 8.41 -2.93 7.99
N CYS A 113 7.55 -1.93 7.84
CA CYS A 113 6.23 -2.10 7.24
C CYS A 113 6.05 -1.10 6.11
N TRP A 114 5.50 -1.57 4.99
CA TRP A 114 5.05 -0.69 3.93
C TRP A 114 3.53 -0.47 4.01
N GLN A 115 3.09 0.73 3.63
CA GLN A 115 1.67 1.10 3.71
C GLN A 115 1.22 1.85 2.47
N ALA A 116 -0.02 1.58 2.03
CA ALA A 116 -0.72 2.44 1.08
C ALA A 116 -2.18 2.64 1.45
N ALA A 117 -2.73 3.73 0.91
CA ALA A 117 -4.16 3.99 0.84
C ALA A 117 -4.57 4.00 -0.61
N TRP A 118 -5.61 3.26 -0.97
CA TRP A 118 -6.12 3.25 -2.33
C TRP A 118 -7.64 3.10 -2.35
N SER A 119 -8.27 3.78 -3.28
CA SER A 119 -9.68 3.57 -3.59
C SER A 119 -9.84 3.78 -5.09
N PRO A 120 -10.20 2.74 -5.86
CA PRO A 120 -10.64 2.99 -7.22
C PRO A 120 -11.92 3.82 -7.17
N CYS A 121 -11.96 4.89 -7.95
CA CYS A 121 -13.23 5.46 -8.39
C CYS A 121 -13.76 4.47 -9.46
N PRO A 122 -15.01 3.98 -9.37
CA PRO A 122 -15.47 2.86 -10.18
C PRO A 122 -15.21 3.14 -11.67
N THR A 123 -14.36 2.32 -12.27
CA THR A 123 -14.41 2.08 -13.71
C THR A 123 -15.74 1.40 -14.00
N PRO A 124 -16.33 1.57 -15.21
CA PRO A 124 -17.56 0.87 -15.56
C PRO A 124 -17.36 -0.63 -15.29
N PRO A 125 -18.39 -1.33 -14.81
CA PRO A 125 -18.28 -2.73 -14.45
C PRO A 125 -17.95 -3.53 -15.71
N THR A 126 -16.69 -3.92 -15.89
CA THR A 126 -16.41 -5.12 -16.66
C THR A 126 -16.81 -6.28 -15.75
N CYS A 127 -17.91 -6.93 -16.13
CA CYS A 127 -18.44 -8.16 -15.54
C CYS A 127 -17.34 -9.20 -15.23
#